data_AF-A0A9D1R140-F1
#
_entry.id   AF-A0A9D1R140-F1
#
_cell.length_a   1.000
_cell.length_b   1.000
_cell.length_c   1.000
_cell.angle_alpha   90.00
_cell.angle_beta   90.00
_cell.angle_gamma   90.00
#
_symmetry.space_group_name_H-M   'P 1'
#
loop_
_entity.id
_entity.type
_entity.pdbx_description
1 polymer ?
#
loop_
_entity_poly.entity_id
_entity_poly.type
_entity_poly.pdbx_seq_one_letter_code
_entity_poly.pdbx_strand_id
1 'polypeptide(L)'
;SSLEMRDKTSRPAISGRVADMEQYDTVYVGFPIWWYVAPTIINTFLESHDFSGKTVIPFATSGSSGVGETDRWLHSSCSAQTRWRPARRFPGNAGVAELREWVDGLKLER
;
A
#
# COMPACT_ATOMS: atom_id res chain seq x y z
N SER A 1 -1.71 4.54 -16.58
CA SER A 1 -1.92 3.12 -16.23
C SER A 1 -1.53 2.16 -17.36
N SER A 2 -2.00 2.31 -18.61
CA SER A 2 -1.90 1.22 -19.62
C SER A 2 -0.49 0.81 -20.06
N LEU A 3 0.47 1.73 -20.19
CA LEU A 3 1.85 1.37 -20.57
C LEU A 3 2.58 0.65 -19.43
N GLU A 4 2.47 1.19 -18.22
CA GLU A 4 3.05 0.62 -17.00
C GLU A 4 2.45 -0.75 -16.68
N MET A 5 1.12 -0.87 -16.67
CA MET A 5 0.43 -2.10 -16.26
C MET A 5 0.45 -3.21 -17.30
N ARG A 6 0.98 -2.96 -18.51
CA ARG A 6 1.26 -4.00 -19.50
C ARG A 6 2.45 -4.86 -19.08
N ASP A 7 3.38 -4.29 -18.32
CA ASP A 7 4.55 -4.95 -17.80
C ASP A 7 4.55 -4.88 -16.27
N LYS A 8 4.18 -6.00 -15.62
CA LYS A 8 4.15 -6.08 -14.15
C LYS A 8 5.54 -5.96 -13.50
N THR A 9 6.61 -6.07 -14.29
CA THR A 9 7.98 -5.86 -13.82
C THR A 9 8.44 -4.40 -13.92
N SER A 10 7.62 -3.52 -14.52
CA SER A 10 7.87 -2.08 -14.54
C SER A 10 8.12 -1.56 -13.11
N ARG A 11 9.13 -0.71 -12.97
CA ARG A 11 9.48 -0.01 -11.72
C ARG A 11 9.70 1.47 -12.00
N PRO A 12 8.63 2.27 -12.11
CA PRO A 12 8.74 3.70 -12.38
C PRO A 12 9.56 4.40 -11.30
N ALA A 13 10.52 5.25 -11.69
CA ALA A 13 11.37 5.96 -10.75
C ALA A 13 10.54 6.91 -9.85
N ILE A 14 10.87 6.92 -8.56
CA ILE A 14 10.30 7.85 -7.58
C ILE A 14 11.30 8.99 -7.39
N SER A 15 10.79 10.23 -7.38
CA SER A 15 11.60 11.39 -7.01
C SER A 15 11.75 11.45 -5.48
N GLY A 16 12.99 11.40 -5.00
CA GLY A 16 13.31 11.49 -3.57
C GLY A 16 13.18 10.16 -2.83
N ARG A 17 13.27 10.24 -1.50
CA ARG A 17 13.20 9.10 -0.58
C ARG A 17 12.63 9.56 0.76
N VAL A 18 12.00 8.65 1.50
CA VAL A 18 11.61 8.92 2.88
C VAL A 18 12.88 8.92 3.74
N ALA A 19 13.15 10.04 4.40
CA ALA A 19 14.22 10.13 5.38
C ALA A 19 13.84 9.36 6.66
N ASP A 20 14.83 8.78 7.32
CA ASP A 20 14.72 8.13 8.63
C ASP A 20 13.59 7.07 8.72
N MET A 21 13.46 6.24 7.67
CA MET A 21 12.42 5.19 7.59
C MET A 21 12.44 4.24 8.80
N GLU A 22 13.60 4.06 9.43
CA GLU A 22 13.78 3.24 10.62
C GLU A 22 12.92 3.71 11.81
N GLN A 23 12.58 5.00 11.90
CA GLN A 23 11.80 5.57 13.01
C GLN A 23 10.31 5.16 12.98
N TYR A 24 9.82 4.61 11.86
CA TYR A 24 8.42 4.24 11.73
C TYR A 24 8.18 2.76 12.03
N ASP A 25 7.35 2.46 13.03
CA ASP A 25 6.87 1.10 13.27
C ASP A 25 5.68 0.72 12.38
N THR A 26 4.89 1.71 11.96
CA THR A 26 3.72 1.52 11.09
C THR A 26 3.75 2.48 9.91
N VAL A 27 3.49 1.96 8.71
CA VAL A 27 3.40 2.73 7.47
C VAL A 27 2.09 2.43 6.75
N TYR A 28 1.29 3.47 6.55
CA TYR A 28 0.09 3.41 5.71
C TYR A 28 0.47 3.73 4.26
N VAL A 29 0.05 2.89 3.31
CA VAL A 29 0.42 3.04 1.89
C VAL A 29 -0.85 3.21 1.05
N GLY A 30 -1.04 4.42 0.52
CA GLY A 30 -2.23 4.81 -0.25
C GLY A 30 -2.01 4.77 -1.75
N PHE A 31 -2.94 4.20 -2.53
CA PHE A 31 -2.87 4.19 -4.00
C PHE A 31 -4.25 4.09 -4.68
N PRO A 32 -4.40 4.56 -5.93
CA PRO A 32 -5.58 4.21 -6.73
C PRO A 32 -5.52 2.74 -7.16
N ILE A 33 -6.66 2.06 -7.32
CA ILE A 33 -6.69 0.75 -7.98
C ILE A 33 -6.59 0.90 -9.49
N TRP A 34 -5.57 0.30 -10.11
CA TRP A 34 -5.41 0.19 -11.56
C TRP A 34 -5.49 -1.27 -11.97
N TRP A 35 -6.49 -1.62 -12.78
CA TRP A 35 -6.69 -3.01 -13.26
C TRP A 35 -6.70 -4.06 -12.14
N TYR A 36 -7.43 -3.76 -11.05
CA TYR A 36 -7.62 -4.65 -9.89
C TYR A 36 -6.39 -4.88 -9.01
N VAL A 37 -5.32 -4.10 -9.20
CA VAL A 37 -4.09 -4.12 -8.38
C VAL A 37 -3.58 -2.70 -8.11
N ALA A 38 -2.56 -2.57 -7.26
CA ALA A 38 -1.81 -1.33 -7.11
C ALA A 38 -0.99 -1.00 -8.37
N PRO A 39 -0.74 0.29 -8.67
CA PRO A 39 0.25 0.70 -9.66
C PRO A 39 1.65 0.21 -9.28
N THR A 40 2.48 -0.14 -10.26
CA THR A 40 3.82 -0.71 -10.03
C THR A 40 4.81 0.27 -9.38
N ILE A 41 4.52 1.57 -9.39
CA ILE A 41 5.28 2.53 -8.57
C ILE A 41 5.19 2.22 -7.07
N ILE A 42 4.13 1.55 -6.60
CA ILE A 42 4.02 1.10 -5.20
C ILE A 42 5.01 -0.04 -4.93
N ASN A 43 5.21 -0.97 -5.87
CA ASN A 43 6.30 -1.95 -5.75
C ASN A 43 7.66 -1.26 -5.67
N THR A 44 7.88 -0.22 -6.50
CA THR A 44 9.13 0.55 -6.47
C THR A 44 9.33 1.21 -5.10
N PHE A 45 8.29 1.78 -4.50
CA PHE A 45 8.34 2.37 -3.16
C PHE A 45 8.69 1.33 -2.08
N LEU A 46 8.04 0.17 -2.12
CA LEU A 46 8.25 -0.91 -1.16
C LEU A 46 9.67 -1.50 -1.27
N GLU A 47 10.15 -1.73 -2.49
CA GLU A 47 11.49 -2.28 -2.75
C GLU A 47 12.62 -1.29 -2.46
N SER A 48 12.32 0.02 -2.38
CA SER A 48 13.33 1.05 -2.13
C SER A 48 13.60 1.31 -0.64
N HIS A 49 12.85 0.69 0.28
CA HIS A 49 13.00 0.87 1.73
C HIS A 49 12.95 -0.47 2.49
N ASP A 50 13.55 -0.52 3.69
CA ASP A 50 13.44 -1.70 4.55
C ASP A 50 12.18 -1.65 5.41
N PHE A 51 11.26 -2.57 5.15
CA PHE A 51 10.00 -2.76 5.90
C PHE A 51 10.06 -3.92 6.89
N SER A 52 11.24 -4.49 7.14
CA SER A 52 11.40 -5.62 8.07
C SER A 52 10.99 -5.22 9.49
N GLY A 53 10.12 -6.02 10.11
CA GLY A 53 9.57 -5.74 11.45
C GLY A 53 8.48 -4.67 11.50
N LYS A 54 8.29 -3.88 10.43
CA LYS A 54 7.28 -2.81 10.36
C LYS A 54 5.90 -3.36 10.02
N THR A 55 4.87 -2.66 10.47
CA THR A 55 3.48 -2.90 10.05
C THR A 55 3.17 -2.09 8.80
N VAL A 56 2.74 -2.74 7.72
CA VAL A 56 2.34 -2.06 6.48
C VAL A 56 0.83 -2.23 6.27
N ILE A 57 0.16 -1.11 6.02
CA ILE A 57 -1.30 -1.02 5.95
C ILE A 57 -1.71 -0.38 4.63
N PRO A 58 -2.00 -1.19 3.59
CA PRO A 58 -2.42 -0.67 2.30
C PRO A 58 -3.85 -0.13 2.38
N PHE A 59 -4.08 0.99 1.71
CA PHE A 59 -5.43 1.46 1.44
C PHE A 59 -5.53 1.99 0.02
N ALA A 60 -6.73 1.91 -0.54
CA ALA A 60 -6.94 2.29 -1.92
C ALA A 60 -8.22 3.07 -2.16
N THR A 61 -8.22 3.88 -3.21
CA THR A 61 -9.44 4.44 -3.78
C THR A 61 -9.68 3.87 -5.18
N SER A 62 -10.93 3.80 -5.59
CA SER A 62 -11.31 3.36 -6.94
C SER A 62 -12.70 3.89 -7.31
N GLY A 63 -13.08 3.74 -8.58
CA GLY A 63 -14.46 4.00 -9.03
C GLY A 63 -15.43 2.94 -8.48
N SER A 64 -15.22 1.67 -8.82
CA SER A 64 -16.05 0.54 -8.35
C SER A 64 -15.24 -0.69 -7.94
N SER A 65 -14.03 -0.88 -8.47
CA SER A 65 -13.21 -2.07 -8.21
C SER A 65 -12.82 -2.24 -6.73
N GLY A 66 -12.85 -3.49 -6.25
CA GLY A 66 -12.23 -3.85 -4.97
C GLY A 66 -10.70 -3.88 -5.04
N VAL A 67 -10.06 -4.29 -3.94
CA VAL A 67 -8.60 -4.41 -3.85
C VAL A 67 -8.02 -5.61 -4.61
N GLY A 68 -8.86 -6.57 -5.03
CA GLY A 68 -8.46 -7.67 -5.90
C GLY A 68 -7.23 -8.42 -5.38
N GLU A 69 -6.22 -8.56 -6.24
CA GLU A 69 -4.99 -9.31 -5.97
C GLU A 69 -3.87 -8.44 -5.39
N THR A 70 -4.19 -7.21 -4.98
CA THR A 70 -3.20 -6.21 -4.55
C THR A 70 -2.25 -6.77 -3.49
N ASP A 71 -2.76 -7.34 -2.41
CA ASP A 71 -1.93 -7.85 -1.30
C ASP A 71 -0.91 -8.88 -1.80
N ARG A 72 -1.34 -9.83 -2.66
CA ARG A 72 -0.45 -10.84 -3.24
C ARG A 72 0.73 -10.21 -4.00
N TRP A 73 0.48 -9.16 -4.77
CA TRP A 73 1.51 -8.49 -5.57
C TRP A 73 2.40 -7.54 -4.77
N LEU A 74 1.88 -6.96 -3.69
CA LEU A 74 2.67 -6.06 -2.84
C LEU A 74 3.54 -6.83 -1.84
N HIS A 75 3.04 -7.95 -1.29
CA HIS A 75 3.78 -8.70 -0.27
C HIS A 75 5.14 -9.21 -0.76
N SER A 76 5.27 -9.52 -2.05
CA SER A 76 6.54 -9.97 -2.65
C SER A 76 7.61 -8.89 -2.75
N SER A 77 7.23 -7.62 -2.59
CA SER A 77 8.15 -6.47 -2.64
C SER A 77 8.79 -6.14 -1.28
N CYS A 78 8.42 -6.87 -0.22
CA CYS A 78 8.95 -6.67 1.14
C CYS A 78 9.51 -7.97 1.72
N SER A 79 10.22 -7.85 2.85
CA SER A 79 10.72 -9.02 3.57
C SER A 79 9.57 -9.82 4.20
N ALA A 80 9.82 -11.12 4.45
CA ALA A 80 8.86 -11.98 5.16
C ALA A 80 8.59 -11.53 6.61
N GLN A 81 9.41 -10.60 7.15
CA GLN A 81 9.25 -10.04 8.49
C GLN A 81 8.31 -8.82 8.51
N THR A 82 7.91 -8.30 7.34
CA THR A 82 6.93 -7.22 7.24
C THR A 82 5.56 -7.71 7.69
N ARG A 83 4.94 -6.99 8.62
CA ARG A 83 3.63 -7.32 9.20
C ARG A 83 2.53 -6.65 8.39
N TRP A 84 1.91 -7.40 7.48
CA TRP A 84 0.86 -6.84 6.64
C TRP A 84 -0.51 -6.80 7.33
N ARG A 85 -1.23 -5.69 7.13
CA ARG A 85 -2.68 -5.63 7.30
C ARG A 85 -3.35 -5.74 5.93
N PRO A 86 -4.53 -6.38 5.82
CA PRO A 86 -5.22 -6.50 4.53
C PRO A 86 -5.50 -5.13 3.90
N ALA A 87 -5.36 -5.02 2.58
CA ALA A 87 -5.70 -3.78 1.88
C ALA A 87 -7.18 -3.41 2.07
N ARG A 88 -7.46 -2.15 2.41
CA ARG A 88 -8.84 -1.62 2.49
C ARG A 88 -9.12 -0.65 1.35
N ARG A 89 -10.20 -0.88 0.60
CA ARG A 89 -10.71 0.09 -0.39
C ARG A 89 -11.69 1.06 0.27
N PHE A 90 -11.51 2.34 -0.02
CA PHE A 90 -12.42 3.42 0.32
C PHE A 90 -13.06 4.00 -0.95
N PRO A 91 -14.34 4.38 -0.93
CA PRO A 91 -14.92 5.18 -1.99
C PRO A 91 -14.39 6.63 -1.92
N GLY A 92 -14.52 7.38 -3.01
CA GLY A 92 -14.03 8.77 -3.07
C GLY A 92 -14.72 9.74 -2.10
N ASN A 93 -15.85 9.34 -1.54
CA ASN A 93 -16.62 10.10 -0.54
C ASN A 93 -16.54 9.50 0.88
N ALA A 94 -15.54 8.65 1.16
CA ALA A 94 -15.33 8.10 2.50
C ALA A 94 -15.20 9.22 3.55
N GLY A 95 -15.98 9.10 4.62
CA GLY A 95 -16.05 10.12 5.67
C GLY A 95 -15.04 9.88 6.80
N VAL A 96 -14.78 10.91 7.60
CA VAL A 96 -13.87 10.85 8.76
C VAL A 96 -14.28 9.77 9.76
N ALA A 97 -15.58 9.57 10.00
CA ALA A 97 -16.07 8.55 10.92
C ALA A 97 -15.70 7.13 10.46
N GLU A 98 -15.84 6.84 9.17
CA GLU A 98 -15.47 5.54 8.59
C GLU A 98 -13.96 5.30 8.68
N LEU A 99 -13.16 6.33 8.41
CA LEU A 99 -11.69 6.24 8.53
C LEU A 99 -11.26 6.02 9.98
N ARG A 100 -11.92 6.67 10.94
CA ARG A 100 -11.66 6.46 12.38
C ARG A 100 -11.99 5.03 12.80
N GLU A 101 -13.19 4.56 12.48
CA GLU A 101 -13.61 3.19 12.79
C GLU A 101 -12.64 2.16 12.19
N TRP A 102 -12.16 2.39 10.97
CA TRP A 102 -11.13 1.56 10.37
C TRP A 102 -9.85 1.54 11.20
N VAL A 103 -9.30 2.72 11.51
CA VAL A 103 -8.03 2.85 12.21
C VAL A 103 -8.10 2.22 13.60
N ASP A 104 -9.18 2.48 14.33
CA ASP A 104 -9.43 1.89 15.65
C ASP A 104 -9.52 0.35 15.58
N GLY A 105 -10.12 -0.17 14.52
CA GLY A 105 -10.22 -1.60 14.25
C GLY A 105 -8.89 -2.32 13.96
N LEU A 106 -7.83 -1.58 13.59
CA LEU A 106 -6.51 -2.17 13.29
C LEU A 106 -5.76 -2.66 14.53
N LYS A 107 -6.17 -2.19 15.73
CA LYS A 107 -5.61 -2.56 17.04
C LYS A 107 -4.08 -2.55 17.02
N LEU A 108 -3.50 -1.46 16.56
CA LEU A 108 -2.05 -1.30 16.50
C LEU A 108 -1.50 -1.13 17.92
N GLU A 109 -0.42 -1.84 18.20
CA GLU A 109 0.35 -1.65 19.44
C GLU A 109 1.01 -0.27 19.39
N ARG A 110 0.96 0.46 20.50
CA ARG A 110 1.58 1.78 20.67
C ARG A 110 2.92 1.65 21.37
#